data_AF-A0A946LZ76-F1
#
_entry.id   AF-A0A946LZ76-F1
#
_cell.length_a   1.000
_cell.length_b   1.000
_cell.length_c   1.000
_cell.angle_alpha   90.00
_cell.angle_beta   90.00
_cell.angle_gamma   90.00
#
_symmetry.space_group_name_H-M   'P 1'
#
loop_
_entity.id
_entity.type
_entity.pdbx_description
1 polymer ?
#
loop_
_entity_poly.entity_id
_entity_poly.type
_entity_poly.pdbx_seq_one_letter_code
_entity_poly.pdbx_strand_id
1 'polypeptide(L)'
;GALKEMIKSITFPDPARGTDDESLSKLCRRFSASGYHPCGTVKMGDVKDPMSVVDQYGRAHRFDNLVVADASIMPFVPRANTNLTCIMIGEMIGEWLRTKPEHYR
;
A
#
# COMPACT_ATOMS: atom_id res chain seq x y z
N GLY A 1 -2.39 28.37 19.72
CA GLY A 1 -1.25 28.08 18.81
C GLY A 1 -1.39 28.90 17.55
N ALA A 2 -0.38 28.85 16.67
CA ALA A 2 -0.28 29.69 15.47
C ALA A 2 -1.49 29.59 14.51
N LEU A 3 -2.23 28.47 14.54
CA LEU A 3 -3.41 28.26 13.69
C LEU A 3 -4.74 28.76 14.29
N LYS A 4 -4.76 29.27 15.53
CA LYS A 4 -6.02 29.57 16.25
C LYS A 4 -6.89 30.59 15.52
N GLU A 5 -6.28 31.62 14.95
CA GLU A 5 -6.99 32.69 14.24
C GLU A 5 -7.60 32.22 12.91
N MET A 6 -7.15 31.08 12.37
CA MET A 6 -7.67 30.49 11.14
C MET A 6 -8.82 29.50 11.36
N ILE A 7 -9.14 29.16 12.61
CA ILE A 7 -10.15 28.16 12.96
C ILE A 7 -11.44 28.87 13.35
N LYS A 8 -12.49 28.73 12.52
CA LYS A 8 -13.83 29.24 12.84
C LYS A 8 -14.52 28.39 13.91
N SER A 9 -14.51 27.07 13.75
CA SER A 9 -15.09 26.10 14.68
C SER A 9 -14.53 24.71 14.42
N ILE A 10 -14.53 23.85 15.44
CA ILE A 10 -14.24 22.42 15.28
C ILE A 10 -15.56 21.71 15.04
N THR A 11 -15.70 21.04 13.89
CA THR A 11 -16.92 20.31 13.52
C THR A 11 -16.85 18.83 13.90
N PHE A 12 -15.64 18.26 13.91
CA PHE A 12 -15.39 16.89 14.28
C PHE A 12 -13.91 16.73 14.71
N PRO A 13 -13.63 15.94 15.76
CA PRO A 13 -14.59 15.40 16.73
C PRO A 13 -15.20 16.51 17.60
N ASP A 14 -16.27 16.21 18.34
CA ASP A 14 -16.85 17.14 19.32
C ASP A 14 -15.78 17.59 20.33
N PRO A 15 -15.49 18.89 20.48
CA PRO A 15 -14.50 19.40 21.44
C PRO A 15 -14.83 19.13 22.91
N ALA A 16 -16.10 18.90 23.24
CA ALA A 16 -16.50 18.53 24.60
C ALA A 16 -16.14 17.08 24.95
N ARG A 17 -15.70 16.29 23.96
CA ARG A 17 -15.15 14.96 24.18
C ARG A 17 -13.83 15.04 24.95
N GLY A 18 -13.59 14.06 25.83
CA GLY A 18 -12.28 13.86 26.46
C GLY A 18 -11.16 13.68 25.44
N THR A 19 -9.99 14.24 25.74
CA THR A 19 -8.77 14.07 24.93
C THR A 19 -7.82 13.03 25.50
N ASP A 20 -8.28 12.24 26.47
CA ASP A 20 -7.56 11.11 27.03
C ASP A 20 -7.47 9.94 26.01
N ASP A 21 -6.49 9.07 26.21
CA ASP A 21 -6.21 7.96 25.29
C ASP A 21 -7.39 7.01 25.11
N GLU A 22 -8.24 6.82 26.12
CA GLU A 22 -9.41 5.96 26.02
C GLU A 22 -10.46 6.59 25.10
N SER A 23 -10.75 7.88 25.28
CA SER A 23 -11.66 8.65 24.44
C SER A 23 -11.19 8.71 22.98
N LEU A 24 -9.89 8.95 22.75
CA LEU A 24 -9.30 8.96 21.41
C LEU A 24 -9.31 7.57 20.77
N SER A 25 -8.97 6.52 21.52
CA SER A 25 -9.02 5.13 21.03
C SER A 25 -10.43 4.72 20.60
N LYS A 26 -11.47 5.12 21.35
CA LYS A 26 -12.88 4.91 20.96
C LYS A 26 -13.23 5.70 19.70
N LEU A 27 -12.67 6.89 19.49
CA LEU A 27 -12.83 7.64 18.23
C LEU A 27 -12.27 6.85 17.05
N CYS A 28 -11.00 6.47 17.14
CA CYS A 28 -10.31 5.78 16.06
C CYS A 28 -11.04 4.50 15.69
N ARG A 29 -11.40 3.65 16.66
CA ARG A 29 -12.14 2.41 16.35
C ARG A 29 -13.48 2.63 15.64
N ARG A 30 -14.18 3.74 15.93
CA ARG A 30 -15.49 4.02 15.34
C ARG A 30 -15.41 4.69 13.97
N PHE A 31 -14.38 5.50 13.73
CA PHE A 31 -14.31 6.38 12.56
C PHE A 31 -13.14 6.09 11.62
N SER A 32 -12.19 5.23 12.00
CA SER A 32 -11.15 4.77 11.08
C SER A 32 -11.80 4.01 9.93
N ALA A 33 -11.47 4.41 8.72
CA ALA A 33 -11.92 3.79 7.47
C ALA A 33 -10.70 3.45 6.60
N SER A 34 -10.93 2.63 5.58
CA SER A 34 -9.89 2.32 4.60
C SER A 34 -9.51 3.58 3.83
N GLY A 35 -8.21 3.78 3.63
CA GLY A 35 -7.69 4.75 2.65
C GLY A 35 -7.78 4.26 1.20
N TYR A 36 -8.41 3.10 0.95
CA TYR A 36 -8.54 2.48 -0.37
C TYR A 36 -7.19 2.17 -1.05
N HIS A 37 -6.19 1.82 -0.26
CA HIS A 37 -4.86 1.41 -0.73
C HIS A 37 -4.54 -0.05 -0.37
N PRO A 38 -5.37 -1.05 -0.73
CA PRO A 38 -5.02 -2.45 -0.52
C PRO A 38 -3.80 -2.84 -1.39
N CYS A 39 -2.84 -3.55 -0.79
CA CYS A 39 -1.63 -4.02 -1.46
C CYS A 39 -1.07 -5.26 -0.73
N GLY A 40 -0.04 -5.90 -1.30
CA GLY A 40 0.76 -6.92 -0.60
C GLY A 40 0.14 -8.31 -0.49
N THR A 41 -0.97 -8.60 -1.16
CA THR A 41 -1.60 -9.93 -1.17
C THR A 41 -0.84 -10.98 -1.99
N VAL A 42 0.11 -10.56 -2.84
CA VAL A 42 1.01 -11.39 -3.63
C VAL A 42 2.44 -10.87 -3.42
N LYS A 43 2.84 -10.72 -2.16
CA LYS A 43 4.05 -10.01 -1.73
C LYS A 43 5.30 -10.39 -2.56
N MET A 44 5.96 -9.37 -3.10
CA MET A 44 7.30 -9.49 -3.69
C MET A 44 8.36 -9.72 -2.61
N GLY A 45 9.28 -10.66 -2.83
CA GLY A 45 10.37 -10.94 -1.90
C GLY A 45 11.28 -12.10 -2.32
N ASP A 46 12.27 -12.37 -1.48
CA ASP A 46 13.18 -13.52 -1.64
C ASP A 46 12.39 -14.83 -1.48
N VAL A 47 12.70 -15.86 -2.28
CA VAL A 47 12.04 -17.17 -2.23
C VAL A 47 12.10 -17.85 -0.84
N LYS A 48 13.06 -17.46 0.01
CA LYS A 48 13.19 -17.93 1.39
C LYS A 48 12.26 -17.22 2.36
N ASP A 49 11.69 -16.07 2.00
CA ASP A 49 10.63 -15.43 2.78
C ASP A 49 9.33 -16.26 2.59
N PRO A 50 8.81 -16.90 3.65
CA PRO A 50 7.63 -17.76 3.56
C PRO A 50 6.36 -17.00 3.18
N MET A 51 6.36 -15.67 3.28
CA MET A 51 5.25 -14.81 2.88
C MET A 51 5.39 -14.29 1.44
N SER A 52 6.53 -14.49 0.78
CA SER A 52 6.71 -14.03 -0.59
C SER A 52 6.00 -14.96 -1.58
N VAL A 53 5.45 -14.36 -2.63
CA VAL A 53 4.72 -15.07 -3.70
C VAL A 53 5.39 -14.85 -5.06
N VAL A 54 5.99 -13.67 -5.25
CA VAL A 54 6.74 -13.33 -6.46
C VAL A 54 8.14 -12.82 -6.13
N ASP A 55 9.04 -12.91 -7.11
CA ASP A 55 10.38 -12.32 -7.04
C ASP A 55 10.42 -10.86 -7.52
N GLN A 56 11.62 -10.26 -7.58
CA GLN A 56 11.82 -8.87 -8.00
C GLN A 56 11.40 -8.53 -9.44
N TYR A 57 11.12 -9.54 -10.27
CA TYR A 57 10.65 -9.39 -11.64
C TYR A 57 9.15 -9.63 -11.77
N GLY A 58 8.44 -9.84 -10.65
CA GLY A 58 7.01 -10.15 -10.60
C GLY A 58 6.68 -11.61 -10.93
N ARG A 59 7.68 -12.50 -11.01
CA ARG A 59 7.48 -13.91 -11.38
C ARG A 59 7.02 -14.72 -10.20
N ALA A 60 5.97 -15.52 -10.36
CA ALA A 60 5.49 -16.38 -9.29
C ALA A 60 6.48 -17.50 -8.97
N HIS A 61 6.83 -17.67 -7.69
CA HIS A 61 7.86 -18.63 -7.28
C HIS A 61 7.53 -20.09 -7.62
N ARG A 62 6.23 -20.44 -7.66
CA ARG A 62 5.75 -21.83 -7.83
C ARG A 62 5.21 -22.16 -9.22
N PHE A 63 5.12 -21.17 -10.10
CA PHE A 63 4.49 -21.32 -11.40
C PHE A 63 5.37 -20.72 -12.48
N ASP A 64 5.69 -21.54 -13.48
CA ASP A 64 6.36 -21.06 -14.67
C ASP A 64 5.42 -20.17 -15.48
N ASN A 65 5.98 -19.15 -16.16
CA ASN A 65 5.25 -18.26 -17.06
C ASN A 65 4.07 -17.49 -16.44
N LEU A 66 4.02 -17.34 -15.10
CA LEU A 66 3.05 -16.51 -14.40
C LEU A 66 3.73 -15.26 -13.82
N VAL A 67 3.26 -14.09 -14.24
CA VAL A 67 3.79 -12.78 -13.82
C VAL A 67 2.66 -11.92 -13.26
N VAL A 68 2.94 -11.23 -12.15
CA VAL A 68 1.99 -10.30 -11.50
C VAL A 68 2.61 -8.90 -11.48
N ALA A 69 1.86 -7.91 -11.96
CA ALA A 69 2.33 -6.53 -12.15
C ALA A 69 1.28 -5.51 -11.67
N ASP A 70 0.87 -5.61 -10.41
CA ASP A 70 -0.11 -4.71 -9.79
C ASP A 70 0.26 -4.39 -8.32
N ALA A 71 -0.64 -3.73 -7.59
CA ALA A 71 -0.40 -3.39 -6.18
C ALA A 71 -0.23 -4.58 -5.25
N SER A 72 -0.71 -5.77 -5.62
CA SER A 72 -0.60 -6.95 -4.77
C SER A 72 0.85 -7.35 -4.50
N ILE A 73 1.79 -6.98 -5.38
CA ILE A 73 3.21 -7.32 -5.21
C ILE A 73 3.94 -6.39 -4.24
N MET A 74 3.38 -5.21 -3.92
CA MET A 74 4.03 -4.25 -3.04
C MET A 74 4.25 -4.85 -1.64
N PRO A 75 5.50 -4.94 -1.12
CA PRO A 75 5.73 -5.54 0.20
C PRO A 75 5.07 -4.79 1.36
N PHE A 76 4.91 -3.47 1.19
CA PHE A 76 4.22 -2.57 2.11
C PHE A 76 3.53 -1.46 1.31
N VAL A 77 2.47 -0.88 1.87
CA VAL A 77 1.83 0.30 1.28
C VAL A 77 2.86 1.44 1.26
N PRO A 78 3.11 2.08 0.10
CA PRO A 78 4.02 3.22 0.02
C PRO A 78 3.49 4.39 0.85
N ARG A 79 4.37 5.26 1.35
CA ARG A 79 3.98 6.52 1.99
C ARG A 79 3.57 7.58 0.95
N ALA A 80 2.66 7.20 0.07
CA ALA A 80 2.12 7.99 -1.03
C ALA A 80 0.84 7.33 -1.54
N ASN A 81 0.12 8.00 -2.44
CA ASN A 81 -0.98 7.38 -3.17
C ASN A 81 -0.45 6.22 -4.04
N THR A 82 -1.11 5.07 -3.98
CA THR A 82 -0.62 3.83 -4.65
C THR A 82 -0.63 3.91 -6.17
N ASN A 83 -1.47 4.76 -6.76
CA ASN A 83 -1.66 4.85 -8.21
C ASN A 83 -0.35 5.01 -8.99
N LEU A 84 0.50 5.96 -8.60
CA LEU A 84 1.76 6.21 -9.30
C LEU A 84 2.71 5.01 -9.19
N THR A 85 2.71 4.32 -8.04
CA THR A 85 3.50 3.11 -7.86
C THR A 85 2.95 1.96 -8.71
N CYS A 86 1.63 1.81 -8.84
CA CYS A 86 1.03 0.81 -9.74
C CYS A 86 1.42 1.05 -11.20
N ILE A 87 1.35 2.31 -11.67
CA ILE A 87 1.76 2.67 -13.04
C ILE A 87 3.23 2.29 -13.25
N MET A 88 4.11 2.67 -12.32
CA MET A 88 5.54 2.33 -12.41
C MET A 88 5.78 0.81 -12.45
N ILE A 89 5.09 0.03 -11.61
CA ILE A 89 5.19 -1.44 -11.60
C ILE A 89 4.81 -2.01 -12.97
N GLY A 90 3.65 -1.58 -13.50
CA GLY A 90 3.16 -2.02 -14.81
C GLY A 90 4.12 -1.67 -15.95
N GLU A 91 4.61 -0.42 -16.00
CA GLU A 91 5.56 0.04 -17.01
C GLU A 91 6.87 -0.74 -16.96
N MET A 92 7.45 -0.92 -15.76
CA MET A 92 8.74 -1.60 -15.61
C MET A 92 8.66 -3.08 -15.99
N ILE A 93 7.68 -3.82 -15.45
CA ILE A 93 7.52 -5.25 -15.72
C ILE A 93 7.09 -5.46 -17.18
N GLY A 94 6.19 -4.62 -17.71
CA GLY A 94 5.79 -4.67 -19.11
C GLY A 94 6.97 -4.45 -20.06
N GLU A 95 7.83 -3.48 -19.77
CA GLU A 95 9.03 -3.20 -20.57
C GLU A 95 10.05 -4.35 -20.50
N TRP A 96 10.25 -4.95 -19.32
CA TRP A 96 11.11 -6.13 -19.19
C TRP A 96 10.55 -7.34 -19.92
N LEU A 97 9.24 -7.60 -19.86
CA LEU A 97 8.61 -8.66 -20.66
C LEU A 97 8.87 -8.46 -22.16
N ARG A 98 8.82 -7.20 -22.61
CA ARG A 98 9.03 -6.84 -24.02
C ARG A 98 10.50 -6.90 -24.45
N THR A 99 11.44 -6.53 -23.58
CA THR A 99 12.84 -6.27 -23.96
C THR A 99 13.89 -7.13 -23.25
N LYS A 100 13.51 -7.84 -22.21
CA LYS A 100 14.37 -8.69 -21.35
C LYS A 100 13.78 -10.09 -21.17
N PRO A 101 13.52 -10.84 -22.26
CA PRO A 101 12.93 -12.17 -22.16
C PRO A 101 13.78 -13.15 -21.33
N GLU A 102 15.08 -12.91 -21.16
CA GLU A 102 15.96 -13.67 -20.27
C GLU A 102 15.54 -13.63 -18.80
N HIS A 103 14.76 -12.62 -18.38
CA HIS A 103 14.17 -12.61 -17.05
C HIS A 103 12.96 -13.54 -16.94
N TYR A 104 12.34 -13.97 -18.04
CA TYR A 104 11.06 -14.70 -18.03
C TYR A 104 11.11 -16.05 -18.74
N ARG A 105 12.31 -16.56 -19.02
CA ARG A 105 12.57 -17.89 -19.58
C ARG A 105 12.93 -18.90 -18.51
#